data_AF-A0A661DPA4-F1
#
_entry.id   AF-A0A661DPA4-F1
#
_cell.length_a   1.000
_cell.length_b   1.000
_cell.length_c   1.000
_cell.angle_alpha   90.00
_cell.angle_beta   90.00
_cell.angle_gamma   90.00
#
_symmetry.space_group_name_H-M   'P 1'
#
loop_
_entity.id
_entity.type
_entity.pdbx_description
1 polymer ?
#
loop_
_entity_poly.entity_id
_entity_poly.type
_entity_poly.pdbx_seq_one_letter_code
_entity_poly.pdbx_strand_id
1 'polypeptide(L)'
;MELLHSLANVFIQTVIDVVPIATIIFGFQLLVIRKPIPHLKTVLFGFFYVLIGLTFFLEGLELALFPMGKLMAAQLTDPAFIFEGLASIPDVIRWQDYMWVYIFAAAIGFSTTIAEPSLIAVAIKAEEVSAGAISVWGLRIAVAIGVSVGIALGTFRIITGTPLHYYILAGYVVVIIQTFYAPKLIIALAYDSGGVTTSTVTVPLVAALGLGLASTVPGRSALLDGFGLIAFASLFPIMSVMAYAQLTEWRQHERQKQATEETK
;
A
#
# COMPACT_ATOMS: atom_id res chain seq x y z
N MET A 1 21.39 5.56 25.31
CA MET A 1 21.32 4.12 25.63
C MET A 1 20.04 3.50 25.07
N GLU A 2 18.87 4.10 25.29
CA GLU A 2 17.60 3.57 24.75
C GLU A 2 17.54 3.47 23.22
N LEU A 3 17.96 4.51 22.49
CA LEU A 3 18.00 4.48 21.02
C LEU A 3 18.89 3.35 20.48
N LEU A 4 20.03 3.09 21.12
CA LEU A 4 20.96 2.04 20.69
C LEU A 4 20.37 0.64 20.93
N HIS A 5 19.63 0.48 22.03
CA HIS A 5 18.87 -0.74 22.30
C HIS A 5 17.70 -0.92 21.34
N SER A 6 16.97 0.15 21.01
CA SER A 6 15.90 0.13 20.01
C SER A 6 16.43 -0.32 18.65
N LEU A 7 17.46 0.36 18.14
CA LEU A 7 18.11 0.01 16.88
C LEU A 7 18.63 -1.42 16.84
N ALA A 8 19.23 -1.90 17.95
CA ALA A 8 19.69 -3.29 18.03
C ALA A 8 18.52 -4.28 17.97
N ASN A 9 17.40 -3.98 18.65
CA ASN A 9 16.20 -4.81 18.61
C ASN A 9 15.57 -4.82 17.21
N VAL A 10 15.41 -3.66 16.58
CA VAL A 10 14.88 -3.54 15.22
C VAL A 10 15.78 -4.27 14.23
N PHE A 11 17.11 -4.19 14.38
CA PHE A 11 18.06 -4.93 13.56
C PHE A 11 17.85 -6.45 13.68
N ILE A 12 17.73 -6.96 14.91
CA ILE A 12 17.50 -8.39 15.16
C ILE A 12 16.18 -8.84 14.54
N GLN A 13 15.10 -8.08 14.73
CA GLN A 13 13.80 -8.39 14.11
C GLN A 13 13.89 -8.39 12.59
N THR A 14 14.55 -7.38 12.02
CA THR A 14 14.77 -7.29 10.57
C THR A 14 15.54 -8.50 10.05
N VAL A 15 16.57 -8.96 10.77
CA VAL A 15 17.29 -10.19 10.41
C VAL A 15 16.36 -11.41 10.46
N ILE A 16 15.56 -11.55 11.53
CA ILE A 16 14.61 -12.65 11.68
C ILE A 16 13.58 -12.67 10.54
N ASP A 17 13.06 -11.51 10.15
CA ASP A 17 12.07 -11.38 9.06
C ASP A 17 12.67 -11.72 7.69
N VAL A 18 13.94 -11.39 7.49
CA VAL A 18 14.64 -11.55 6.21
C VAL A 18 15.24 -12.95 6.02
N VAL A 19 15.62 -13.64 7.11
CA VAL A 19 16.22 -14.98 7.08
C VAL A 19 15.35 -16.03 6.35
N PRO A 20 14.02 -16.12 6.56
CA PRO A 20 13.16 -17.04 5.82
C PRO A 20 13.21 -16.81 4.30
N ILE A 21 13.17 -15.55 3.88
CA ILE A 21 13.23 -15.17 2.47
C ILE A 21 14.58 -15.56 1.89
N ALA A 22 15.68 -15.23 2.57
CA ALA A 22 17.03 -15.64 2.17
C ALA A 22 17.14 -17.16 2.07
N THR A 23 16.61 -17.88 3.05
CA THR A 23 16.63 -19.36 3.09
C THR A 23 15.92 -19.94 1.88
N ILE A 24 14.74 -19.41 1.52
CA ILE A 24 14.01 -19.85 0.33
C ILE A 24 14.81 -19.53 -0.94
N ILE A 25 15.33 -18.31 -1.08
CA ILE A 25 16.07 -17.89 -2.28
C ILE A 25 17.33 -18.75 -2.47
N PHE A 26 18.18 -18.85 -1.44
CA PHE A 26 19.41 -19.65 -1.52
C PHE A 26 19.10 -21.15 -1.62
N GLY A 27 18.05 -21.62 -0.94
CA GLY A 27 17.56 -23.00 -1.05
C GLY A 27 17.14 -23.34 -2.48
N PHE A 28 16.33 -22.50 -3.13
CA PHE A 28 15.94 -22.70 -4.52
C PHE A 28 17.15 -22.63 -5.47
N GLN A 29 18.04 -21.65 -5.28
CA GLN A 29 19.23 -21.49 -6.12
C GLN A 29 20.15 -22.72 -6.06
N LEU A 30 20.44 -23.21 -4.86
CA LEU A 30 21.42 -24.28 -4.64
C LEU A 30 20.81 -25.68 -4.79
N LEU A 31 19.59 -25.92 -4.31
CA LEU A 31 18.98 -27.26 -4.30
C LEU A 31 18.14 -27.55 -5.54
N VAL A 32 17.36 -26.57 -6.00
CA VAL A 32 16.40 -26.75 -7.12
C VAL A 32 17.05 -26.40 -8.45
N ILE A 33 17.56 -25.19 -8.61
CA ILE A 33 18.20 -24.70 -9.83
C ILE A 33 19.61 -25.31 -9.99
N ARG A 34 20.25 -25.69 -8.87
CA ARG A 34 21.58 -26.33 -8.82
C ARG A 34 22.67 -25.52 -9.52
N LYS A 35 22.63 -24.19 -9.38
CA LYS A 35 23.65 -23.29 -9.91
C LYS A 35 24.36 -22.53 -8.78
N PRO A 36 25.68 -22.29 -8.89
CA PRO A 36 26.37 -21.43 -7.95
C PRO A 36 25.80 -20.01 -8.00
N ILE A 37 25.86 -19.29 -6.88
CA ILE A 37 25.41 -17.90 -6.80
C ILE A 37 26.43 -17.02 -7.54
N PRO A 38 26.04 -16.32 -8.61
CA PRO A 38 26.93 -15.38 -9.27
C PRO A 38 27.32 -14.25 -8.31
N HIS A 39 28.60 -13.85 -8.33
CA HIS A 39 29.12 -12.72 -7.53
C HIS A 39 28.75 -12.77 -6.03
N LEU A 40 28.90 -13.93 -5.39
CA LEU A 40 28.51 -14.16 -3.99
C LEU A 40 28.95 -13.07 -3.02
N LYS A 41 30.18 -12.55 -3.13
CA LYS A 41 30.66 -11.45 -2.28
C LYS A 41 29.77 -10.20 -2.42
N THR A 42 29.48 -9.79 -3.65
CA THR A 42 28.60 -8.65 -3.93
C THR A 42 27.20 -8.88 -3.38
N VAL A 43 26.65 -10.09 -3.53
CA VAL A 43 25.34 -10.44 -2.98
C VAL A 43 25.33 -10.33 -1.46
N LEU A 44 26.33 -10.88 -0.77
CA LEU A 44 26.42 -10.83 0.70
C LEU A 44 26.57 -9.40 1.22
N PHE A 45 27.43 -8.58 0.60
CA PHE A 45 27.56 -7.17 0.97
C PHE A 45 26.28 -6.38 0.67
N GLY A 46 25.64 -6.62 -0.48
CA GLY A 46 24.35 -6.01 -0.81
C GLY A 46 23.28 -6.36 0.23
N PHE A 47 23.22 -7.62 0.65
CA PHE A 47 22.30 -8.09 1.69
C PHE A 47 22.54 -7.42 3.03
N PHE A 48 23.81 -7.26 3.42
CA PHE A 48 24.19 -6.54 4.62
C PHE A 48 23.77 -5.07 4.58
N TYR A 49 24.00 -4.38 3.46
CA TYR A 49 23.53 -3.00 3.28
C TYR A 49 22.01 -2.88 3.29
N VAL A 50 21.28 -3.85 2.73
CA VAL A 50 19.81 -3.89 2.81
C VAL A 50 19.34 -4.03 4.26
N LEU A 51 19.95 -4.91 5.06
CA LEU A 51 19.60 -5.07 6.48
C LEU A 51 19.82 -3.79 7.28
N ILE A 52 20.97 -3.12 7.09
CA ILE A 52 21.26 -1.84 7.75
C ILE A 52 20.28 -0.76 7.29
N GLY A 53 20.09 -0.62 5.98
CA GLY A 53 19.21 0.37 5.39
C GLY A 53 17.78 0.20 5.87
N LEU A 54 17.28 -1.04 5.90
CA LEU A 54 15.92 -1.35 6.34
C LEU A 54 15.76 -1.10 7.84
N THR A 55 16.76 -1.43 8.67
CA THR A 55 16.75 -1.13 10.11
C THR A 55 16.63 0.37 10.36
N PHE A 56 17.50 1.19 9.76
CA PHE A 56 17.45 2.65 9.94
C PHE A 56 16.18 3.25 9.37
N PHE A 57 15.69 2.71 8.26
CA PHE A 57 14.43 3.14 7.68
C PHE A 57 13.25 2.88 8.62
N LEU A 58 13.11 1.65 9.14
CA LEU A 58 12.02 1.27 10.04
C LEU A 58 12.05 2.05 11.36
N GLU A 59 13.22 2.19 11.99
CA GLU A 59 13.38 3.03 13.19
C GLU A 59 13.03 4.49 12.91
N GLY A 60 13.49 5.03 11.75
CA GLY A 60 13.16 6.39 11.34
C GLY A 60 11.66 6.61 11.12
N LEU A 61 10.94 5.62 10.58
CA LEU A 61 9.49 5.65 10.47
C LEU A 61 8.81 5.70 11.84
N GLU A 62 9.26 4.85 12.78
CA GLU A 62 8.68 4.75 14.12
C GLU A 62 8.89 6.01 14.96
N LEU A 63 10.05 6.65 14.84
CA LEU A 63 10.38 7.86 15.60
C LEU A 63 9.76 9.13 15.01
N ALA A 64 9.64 9.22 13.68
CA ALA A 64 9.21 10.46 13.02
C ALA A 64 7.79 10.35 12.44
N LEU A 65 7.56 9.38 11.55
CA LEU A 65 6.36 9.34 10.71
C LEU A 65 5.14 8.79 11.46
N PHE A 66 5.28 7.79 12.33
CA PHE A 66 4.14 7.23 13.07
C PHE A 66 3.60 8.20 14.13
N PRO A 67 4.42 8.87 14.94
CA PRO A 67 3.94 9.83 15.92
C PRO A 67 3.27 11.02 15.23
N MET A 68 3.84 11.50 14.12
CA MET A 68 3.21 12.54 13.29
C MET A 68 1.84 12.10 12.77
N GLY A 69 1.74 10.91 12.18
CA GLY A 69 0.46 10.38 11.70
C GLY A 69 -0.59 10.24 12.80
N LYS A 70 -0.20 9.75 13.99
CA LYS A 70 -1.09 9.63 15.16
C LYS A 70 -1.55 10.99 15.69
N LEU A 71 -0.65 11.96 15.79
CA LEU A 71 -0.98 13.32 16.23
C LEU A 71 -1.94 14.01 15.26
N MET A 72 -1.68 13.90 13.94
CA MET A 72 -2.56 14.47 12.92
C MET A 72 -3.94 13.80 12.93
N ALA A 73 -3.99 12.47 13.05
CA ALA A 73 -5.25 11.76 13.19
C ALA A 73 -6.03 12.20 14.43
N ALA A 74 -5.37 12.31 15.59
CA ALA A 74 -5.97 12.78 16.82
C ALA A 74 -6.57 14.19 16.66
N GLN A 75 -5.80 15.13 16.11
CA GLN A 75 -6.24 16.51 15.87
C GLN A 75 -7.41 16.59 14.88
N LEU A 76 -7.35 15.85 13.78
CA LEU A 76 -8.42 15.84 12.76
C LEU A 76 -9.70 15.12 13.25
N THR A 77 -9.58 14.26 14.26
CA THR A 77 -10.72 13.57 14.89
C THR A 77 -11.22 14.25 16.17
N ASP A 78 -10.59 15.35 16.59
CA ASP A 78 -10.96 16.07 17.80
C ASP A 78 -12.37 16.66 17.62
N PRO A 79 -13.34 16.35 18.51
CA PRO A 79 -14.66 16.96 18.48
C PRO A 79 -14.64 18.48 18.45
N ALA A 80 -13.65 19.12 19.09
CA ALA A 80 -13.50 20.57 19.07
C ALA A 80 -13.17 21.11 17.66
N PHE A 81 -12.41 20.35 16.87
CA PHE A 81 -12.10 20.68 15.48
C PHE A 81 -13.27 20.35 14.54
N ILE A 82 -13.89 19.17 14.71
CA ILE A 82 -14.97 18.70 13.83
C ILE A 82 -16.25 19.55 14.00
N PHE A 83 -16.56 19.95 15.24
CA PHE A 83 -17.77 20.72 15.57
C PHE A 83 -17.45 22.19 15.89
N GLU A 84 -16.33 22.72 15.37
CA GLU A 84 -15.92 24.11 15.59
C GLU A 84 -17.07 25.08 15.20
N GLY A 85 -17.57 25.85 16.18
CA GLY A 85 -18.68 26.79 15.99
C GLY A 85 -20.08 26.27 16.36
N LEU A 86 -20.24 24.99 16.75
CA LEU A 86 -21.49 24.49 17.35
C LEU A 86 -21.50 24.68 18.87
N ALA A 87 -22.63 25.14 19.42
CA ALA A 87 -22.81 25.34 20.86
C ALA A 87 -22.84 24.03 21.68
N SER A 88 -23.05 22.87 21.02
CA SER A 88 -23.06 21.55 21.63
C SER A 88 -22.67 20.48 20.60
N ILE A 89 -21.95 19.44 21.02
CA ILE A 89 -21.66 18.26 20.20
C ILE A 89 -23.01 17.61 19.81
N PRO A 90 -23.33 17.48 18.52
CA PRO A 90 -24.59 16.89 18.11
C PRO A 90 -24.66 15.40 18.48
N ASP A 91 -25.82 14.94 18.94
CA ASP A 91 -26.07 13.53 19.29
C ASP A 91 -25.93 12.57 18.10
N VAL A 92 -26.00 13.09 16.86
CA VAL A 92 -25.87 12.33 15.62
C VAL A 92 -24.64 12.79 14.86
N ILE A 93 -23.60 11.97 14.91
CA ILE A 93 -22.36 12.15 14.14
C ILE A 93 -22.66 11.91 12.65
N ARG A 94 -22.49 12.92 11.79
CA ARG A 94 -22.66 12.74 10.34
C ARG A 94 -21.32 12.38 9.72
N TRP A 95 -21.32 11.44 8.78
CA TRP A 95 -20.11 11.02 8.08
C TRP A 95 -19.43 12.16 7.31
N GLN A 96 -20.19 13.20 6.96
CA GLN A 96 -19.75 14.38 6.21
C GLN A 96 -18.80 15.27 7.02
N ASP A 97 -18.93 15.27 8.34
CA ASP A 97 -18.15 16.13 9.25
C ASP A 97 -16.66 15.71 9.28
N TYR A 98 -16.37 14.48 8.84
CA TYR A 98 -15.03 13.88 8.79
C TYR A 98 -14.34 14.04 7.43
N MET A 99 -14.81 14.97 6.58
CA MET A 99 -14.26 15.16 5.22
C MET A 99 -12.74 15.33 5.22
N TRP A 100 -12.21 16.13 6.15
CA TRP A 100 -10.76 16.36 6.28
C TRP A 100 -10.00 15.10 6.67
N VAL A 101 -10.60 14.21 7.46
CA VAL A 101 -10.03 12.91 7.81
C VAL A 101 -9.92 12.03 6.57
N TYR A 102 -10.94 12.01 5.70
CA TYR A 102 -10.89 11.23 4.44
C TYR A 102 -9.83 11.77 3.48
N ILE A 103 -9.73 13.09 3.32
CA ILE A 103 -8.72 13.72 2.45
C ILE A 103 -7.32 13.43 2.99
N PHE A 104 -7.12 13.57 4.30
CA PHE A 104 -5.83 13.25 4.93
C PHE A 104 -5.47 11.78 4.74
N ALA A 105 -6.40 10.87 5.02
CA ALA A 105 -6.20 9.44 4.84
C ALA A 105 -5.85 9.09 3.38
N ALA A 106 -6.55 9.70 2.42
CA ALA A 106 -6.26 9.57 0.99
C ALA A 106 -4.85 10.07 0.63
N ALA A 107 -4.46 11.25 1.11
CA ALA A 107 -3.16 11.85 0.83
C ALA A 107 -2.01 11.04 1.43
N ILE A 108 -2.17 10.55 2.66
CA ILE A 108 -1.21 9.68 3.32
C ILE A 108 -1.08 8.34 2.57
N GLY A 109 -2.20 7.74 2.20
CA GLY A 109 -2.22 6.52 1.38
C GLY A 109 -1.49 6.68 0.05
N PHE A 110 -1.76 7.78 -0.65
CA PHE A 110 -1.07 8.09 -1.90
C PHE A 110 0.44 8.29 -1.69
N SER A 111 0.82 9.15 -0.73
CA SER A 111 2.21 9.54 -0.48
C SER A 111 3.08 8.34 -0.08
N THR A 112 2.60 7.52 0.87
CA THR A 112 3.33 6.33 1.32
C THR A 112 3.52 5.31 0.22
N THR A 113 2.49 5.09 -0.58
CA THR A 113 2.57 4.14 -1.70
C THR A 113 3.57 4.60 -2.75
N ILE A 114 3.60 5.90 -3.08
CA ILE A 114 4.60 6.45 -4.01
C ILE A 114 6.02 6.31 -3.44
N ALA A 115 6.18 6.46 -2.12
CA ALA A 115 7.45 6.32 -1.42
C ALA A 115 7.90 4.87 -1.25
N GLU A 116 7.04 3.88 -1.48
CA GLU A 116 7.32 2.47 -1.25
C GLU A 116 8.43 1.94 -2.19
N PRO A 117 9.60 1.50 -1.67
CA PRO A 117 10.71 1.04 -2.52
C PRO A 117 10.39 -0.23 -3.29
N SER A 118 9.63 -1.14 -2.68
CA SER A 118 9.23 -2.40 -3.32
C SER A 118 8.37 -2.16 -4.56
N LEU A 119 7.52 -1.12 -4.55
CA LEU A 119 6.71 -0.72 -5.70
C LEU A 119 7.56 -0.20 -6.85
N ILE A 120 8.64 0.53 -6.56
CA ILE A 120 9.57 1.00 -7.59
C ILE A 120 10.22 -0.21 -8.28
N ALA A 121 10.69 -1.20 -7.51
CA ALA A 121 11.33 -2.40 -8.06
C ALA A 121 10.36 -3.20 -8.95
N VAL A 122 9.13 -3.42 -8.51
CA VAL A 122 8.11 -4.14 -9.29
C VAL A 122 7.73 -3.36 -10.55
N ALA A 123 7.63 -2.03 -10.48
CA ALA A 123 7.31 -1.20 -11.63
C ALA A 123 8.41 -1.21 -12.70
N ILE A 124 9.69 -1.17 -12.31
CA ILE A 124 10.82 -1.32 -13.24
C ILE A 124 10.76 -2.70 -13.91
N LYS A 125 10.53 -3.76 -13.14
CA LYS A 125 10.44 -5.12 -13.69
C LYS A 125 9.26 -5.27 -14.66
N ALA A 126 8.13 -4.64 -14.35
CA ALA A 126 6.96 -4.63 -15.22
C ALA A 126 7.23 -3.91 -16.55
N GLU A 127 7.93 -2.77 -16.53
CA GLU A 127 8.31 -2.05 -17.74
C GLU A 127 9.23 -2.90 -18.64
N GLU A 128 10.25 -3.54 -18.07
CA GLU A 128 11.17 -4.42 -18.79
C GLU A 128 10.46 -5.61 -19.45
N VAL A 129 9.56 -6.28 -18.72
CA VAL A 129 8.87 -7.49 -19.20
C VAL A 129 7.75 -7.15 -20.17
N SER A 130 7.15 -5.96 -20.05
CA SER A 130 6.10 -5.47 -20.96
C SER A 130 6.64 -4.75 -22.20
N ALA A 131 7.97 -4.72 -22.40
CA ALA A 131 8.63 -3.98 -23.47
C ALA A 131 8.19 -2.50 -23.54
N GLY A 132 8.00 -1.87 -22.37
CA GLY A 132 7.60 -0.47 -22.25
C GLY A 132 6.09 -0.20 -22.40
N ALA A 133 5.25 -1.22 -22.56
CA ALA A 133 3.80 -1.03 -22.60
C ALA A 133 3.23 -0.53 -21.26
N ILE A 134 3.85 -0.90 -20.14
CA ILE A 134 3.54 -0.41 -18.79
C ILE A 134 4.68 0.52 -18.38
N SER A 135 4.38 1.80 -18.16
CA SER A 135 5.39 2.74 -17.68
C SER A 135 5.56 2.64 -16.17
N VAL A 136 6.80 2.83 -15.69
CA VAL A 136 7.11 2.81 -14.24
C VAL A 136 6.24 3.79 -13.46
N TRP A 137 6.15 5.03 -13.95
CA TRP A 137 5.34 6.07 -13.31
C TRP A 137 3.83 5.80 -13.42
N GLY A 138 3.38 5.26 -14.56
CA GLY A 138 1.96 4.93 -14.76
C GLY A 138 1.49 3.88 -13.77
N LEU A 139 2.27 2.81 -13.58
CA LEU A 139 1.96 1.77 -12.59
C LEU A 139 2.00 2.33 -11.17
N ARG A 140 3.04 3.09 -10.82
CA ARG A 140 3.18 3.67 -9.46
C ARG A 140 2.00 4.57 -9.10
N ILE A 141 1.58 5.44 -10.02
CA ILE A 141 0.44 6.33 -9.82
C ILE A 141 -0.87 5.53 -9.72
N ALA A 142 -1.06 4.51 -10.56
CA ALA A 142 -2.25 3.66 -10.49
C ALA A 142 -2.35 2.97 -9.12
N VAL A 143 -1.28 2.34 -8.65
CA VAL A 143 -1.24 1.70 -7.33
C VAL A 143 -1.51 2.72 -6.22
N ALA A 144 -0.87 3.89 -6.26
CA ALA A 144 -1.07 4.95 -5.26
C ALA A 144 -2.49 5.51 -5.23
N ILE A 145 -3.15 5.66 -6.39
CA ILE A 145 -4.57 6.03 -6.47
C ILE A 145 -5.43 4.93 -5.84
N GLY A 146 -5.17 3.66 -6.16
CA GLY A 146 -5.87 2.53 -5.55
C GLY A 146 -5.77 2.56 -4.02
N VAL A 147 -4.55 2.64 -3.48
CA VAL A 147 -4.33 2.73 -2.02
C VAL A 147 -5.03 3.95 -1.41
N SER A 148 -4.91 5.11 -2.06
CA SER A 148 -5.53 6.36 -1.61
C SER A 148 -7.06 6.23 -1.48
N VAL A 149 -7.72 5.72 -2.51
CA VAL A 149 -9.18 5.50 -2.51
C VAL A 149 -9.56 4.42 -1.48
N GLY A 150 -8.80 3.33 -1.41
CA GLY A 150 -9.03 2.26 -0.45
C GLY A 150 -8.96 2.75 0.99
N ILE A 151 -7.93 3.50 1.34
CA ILE A 151 -7.74 4.05 2.69
C ILE A 151 -8.82 5.08 3.03
N ALA A 152 -9.21 5.95 2.08
CA ALA A 152 -10.31 6.89 2.30
C ALA A 152 -11.63 6.15 2.59
N LEU A 153 -11.94 5.11 1.80
CA LEU A 153 -13.13 4.30 1.99
C LEU A 153 -13.08 3.48 3.28
N GLY A 154 -11.92 2.93 3.64
CA GLY A 154 -11.73 2.23 4.90
C GLY A 154 -11.88 3.14 6.12
N THR A 155 -11.42 4.39 6.00
CA THR A 155 -11.62 5.44 7.01
C THR A 155 -13.10 5.77 7.16
N PHE A 156 -13.82 5.95 6.05
CA PHE A 156 -15.29 6.08 6.05
C PHE A 156 -15.97 4.90 6.76
N ARG A 157 -15.51 3.68 6.50
CA ARG A 157 -16.02 2.47 7.16
C ARG A 157 -15.75 2.46 8.66
N ILE A 158 -14.58 2.91 9.13
CA ILE A 158 -14.28 3.03 10.57
C ILE A 158 -15.24 4.02 11.24
N ILE A 159 -15.46 5.18 10.63
CA ILE A 159 -16.34 6.23 11.19
C ILE A 159 -17.80 5.76 11.22
N THR A 160 -18.30 5.25 10.09
CA THR A 160 -19.70 4.81 9.97
C THR A 160 -19.99 3.49 10.69
N GLY A 161 -18.97 2.68 10.98
CA GLY A 161 -19.12 1.41 11.69
C GLY A 161 -19.72 0.29 10.87
N THR A 162 -19.74 0.43 9.56
CA THR A 162 -20.27 -0.59 8.67
C THR A 162 -19.38 -1.84 8.69
N PRO A 163 -19.96 -3.05 8.54
CA PRO A 163 -19.17 -4.28 8.61
C PRO A 163 -18.14 -4.38 7.47
N LEU A 164 -16.90 -4.74 7.80
CA LEU A 164 -15.79 -4.85 6.84
C LEU A 164 -16.09 -5.81 5.68
N HIS A 165 -16.72 -6.95 5.97
CA HIS A 165 -16.93 -8.02 5.00
C HIS A 165 -17.76 -7.58 3.80
N TYR A 166 -18.68 -6.62 3.93
CA TYR A 166 -19.45 -6.11 2.80
C TYR A 166 -18.57 -5.41 1.76
N TYR A 167 -17.60 -4.61 2.22
CA TYR A 167 -16.67 -3.91 1.34
C TYR A 167 -15.71 -4.87 0.65
N ILE A 168 -15.16 -5.82 1.41
CA ILE A 168 -14.22 -6.81 0.88
C ILE A 168 -14.92 -7.71 -0.13
N LEU A 169 -16.12 -8.20 0.17
CA LEU A 169 -16.90 -9.02 -0.76
C LEU A 169 -17.24 -8.24 -2.04
N ALA A 170 -17.74 -7.01 -1.92
CA ALA A 170 -18.05 -6.17 -3.08
C ALA A 170 -16.81 -5.88 -3.93
N GLY A 171 -15.68 -5.52 -3.29
CA GLY A 171 -14.43 -5.27 -4.00
C GLY A 171 -13.90 -6.53 -4.71
N TYR A 172 -14.00 -7.71 -4.09
CA TYR A 172 -13.60 -8.95 -4.75
C TYR A 172 -14.52 -9.34 -5.92
N VAL A 173 -15.82 -9.05 -5.84
CA VAL A 173 -16.72 -9.19 -7.00
C VAL A 173 -16.23 -8.34 -8.16
N VAL A 174 -15.86 -7.07 -7.90
CA VAL A 174 -15.28 -6.19 -8.93
C VAL A 174 -13.96 -6.74 -9.46
N VAL A 175 -13.06 -7.20 -8.59
CA VAL A 175 -11.77 -7.80 -8.98
C VAL A 175 -11.98 -9.02 -9.88
N ILE A 176 -12.91 -9.92 -9.53
CA ILE A 176 -13.22 -11.11 -10.32
C ILE A 176 -13.74 -10.71 -11.70
N ILE A 177 -14.68 -9.76 -11.76
CA ILE A 177 -15.20 -9.23 -13.03
C ILE A 177 -14.06 -8.65 -13.86
N GLN A 178 -13.25 -7.75 -13.31
CA GLN A 178 -12.11 -7.14 -14.01
C GLN A 178 -11.10 -8.19 -14.49
N THR A 179 -10.87 -9.25 -13.72
CA THR A 179 -9.95 -10.35 -14.08
C THR A 179 -10.38 -11.03 -15.39
N PHE A 180 -11.68 -11.18 -15.66
CA PHE A 180 -12.15 -11.76 -16.92
C PHE A 180 -11.87 -10.88 -18.14
N TYR A 181 -11.74 -9.56 -17.96
CA TYR A 181 -11.52 -8.59 -19.03
C TYR A 181 -10.09 -8.06 -19.09
N ALA A 182 -9.23 -8.38 -18.12
CA ALA A 182 -7.87 -7.85 -18.03
C ALA A 182 -6.88 -8.69 -18.87
N PRO A 183 -5.85 -8.05 -19.47
CA PRO A 183 -4.78 -8.78 -20.14
C PRO A 183 -4.05 -9.73 -19.20
N LYS A 184 -3.74 -10.95 -19.68
CA LYS A 184 -3.11 -12.01 -18.86
C LYS A 184 -1.82 -11.56 -18.17
N LEU A 185 -1.02 -10.73 -18.85
CA LEU A 185 0.25 -10.22 -18.33
C LEU A 185 0.06 -9.33 -17.08
N ILE A 186 -1.06 -8.63 -17.00
CA ILE A 186 -1.35 -7.64 -15.95
C ILE A 186 -1.94 -8.29 -14.72
N ILE A 187 -2.71 -9.37 -14.87
CA ILE A 187 -3.39 -10.01 -13.74
C ILE A 187 -2.39 -10.35 -12.65
N ALA A 188 -1.30 -11.05 -12.98
CA ALA A 188 -0.26 -11.37 -12.01
C ALA A 188 0.33 -10.11 -11.34
N LEU A 189 0.63 -9.07 -12.13
CA LEU A 189 1.16 -7.81 -11.64
C LEU A 189 0.18 -7.06 -10.72
N ALA A 190 -1.11 -7.07 -11.03
CA ALA A 190 -2.14 -6.40 -10.24
C ALA A 190 -2.30 -7.05 -8.86
N TYR A 191 -2.32 -8.38 -8.81
CA TYR A 191 -2.40 -9.12 -7.55
C TYR A 191 -1.11 -8.98 -6.72
N ASP A 192 0.06 -8.94 -7.38
CA ASP A 192 1.34 -8.69 -6.70
C ASP A 192 1.41 -7.25 -6.16
N SER A 193 0.87 -6.28 -6.88
CA SER A 193 0.79 -4.88 -6.43
C SER A 193 0.03 -4.72 -5.12
N GLY A 194 -1.02 -5.53 -4.89
CA GLY A 194 -1.69 -5.59 -3.58
C GLY A 194 -0.75 -6.02 -2.46
N GLY A 195 0.08 -7.05 -2.69
CA GLY A 195 1.10 -7.51 -1.75
C GLY A 195 2.22 -6.49 -1.53
N VAL A 196 2.66 -5.81 -2.58
CA VAL A 196 3.66 -4.73 -2.52
C VAL A 196 3.21 -3.60 -1.58
N THR A 197 1.94 -3.21 -1.63
CA THR A 197 1.41 -2.17 -0.73
C THR A 197 1.28 -2.60 0.73
N THR A 198 1.48 -3.90 1.03
CA THR A 198 1.57 -4.40 2.41
C THR A 198 2.98 -4.35 3.00
N SER A 199 3.91 -3.69 2.31
CA SER A 199 5.31 -3.70 2.70
C SER A 199 5.69 -2.55 3.65
N THR A 200 6.97 -2.25 3.68
CA THR A 200 7.68 -1.67 4.83
C THR A 200 7.30 -0.24 5.16
N VAL A 201 6.81 0.55 4.18
CA VAL A 201 6.41 1.95 4.43
C VAL A 201 4.92 2.04 4.72
N THR A 202 4.12 1.43 3.86
CA THR A 202 2.68 1.70 3.78
C THR A 202 1.93 1.09 4.96
N VAL A 203 2.17 -0.18 5.30
CA VAL A 203 1.40 -0.88 6.35
C VAL A 203 1.54 -0.25 7.72
N PRO A 204 2.75 0.03 8.22
CA PRO A 204 2.88 0.62 9.55
C PRO A 204 2.19 1.99 9.67
N LEU A 205 2.22 2.80 8.60
CA LEU A 205 1.54 4.10 8.58
C LEU A 205 0.02 3.96 8.55
N VAL A 206 -0.48 3.06 7.69
CA VAL A 206 -1.90 2.76 7.57
C VAL A 206 -2.45 2.14 8.85
N ALA A 207 -1.70 1.23 9.49
CA ALA A 207 -2.06 0.64 10.76
C ALA A 207 -2.09 1.70 11.88
N ALA A 208 -1.08 2.58 11.95
CA ALA A 208 -1.05 3.67 12.92
C ALA A 208 -2.24 4.62 12.75
N LEU A 209 -2.56 4.99 11.51
CA LEU A 209 -3.74 5.80 11.17
C LEU A 209 -5.03 5.09 11.57
N GLY A 210 -5.21 3.83 11.15
CA GLY A 210 -6.40 3.04 11.42
C GLY A 210 -6.63 2.79 12.92
N LEU A 211 -5.59 2.39 13.66
CA LEU A 211 -5.66 2.21 15.12
C LEU A 211 -5.93 3.55 15.81
N GLY A 212 -5.26 4.64 15.38
CA GLY A 212 -5.49 5.97 15.92
C GLY A 212 -6.95 6.41 15.78
N LEU A 213 -7.48 6.32 14.56
CA LEU A 213 -8.88 6.63 14.25
C LEU A 213 -9.87 5.76 15.03
N ALA A 214 -9.65 4.45 15.03
CA ALA A 214 -10.55 3.53 15.74
C ALA A 214 -10.48 3.70 17.27
N SER A 215 -9.39 4.25 17.82
CA SER A 215 -9.27 4.55 19.24
C SER A 215 -9.98 5.84 19.66
N THR A 216 -10.18 6.78 18.74
CA THR A 216 -10.85 8.06 19.01
C THR A 216 -12.33 8.06 18.66
N VAL A 217 -12.77 7.17 17.77
CA VAL A 217 -14.19 7.04 17.41
C VAL A 217 -14.92 6.13 18.41
N PRO A 218 -15.97 6.61 19.11
CA PRO A 218 -16.71 5.81 20.08
C PRO A 218 -17.32 4.54 19.46
N GLY A 219 -17.25 3.41 20.19
CA GLY A 219 -17.84 2.15 19.77
C GLY A 219 -17.06 1.39 18.69
N ARG A 220 -15.78 1.74 18.47
CA ARG A 220 -14.89 1.04 17.54
C ARG A 220 -13.85 0.19 18.24
N SER A 221 -13.46 -0.88 17.57
CA SER A 221 -12.38 -1.77 18.00
C SER A 221 -11.12 -1.39 17.25
N ALA A 222 -10.08 -0.95 17.97
CA ALA A 222 -8.77 -0.67 17.36
C ALA A 222 -8.23 -1.86 16.57
N LEU A 223 -8.50 -3.09 17.03
CA LEU A 223 -8.02 -4.31 16.38
C LEU A 223 -8.86 -4.67 15.14
N LEU A 224 -10.19 -4.72 15.23
CA LEU A 224 -11.02 -5.13 14.08
C LEU A 224 -11.22 -4.00 13.06
N ASP A 225 -11.37 -2.77 13.54
CA ASP A 225 -11.67 -1.62 12.69
C ASP A 225 -10.39 -0.97 12.17
N GLY A 226 -9.40 -0.78 13.04
CA GLY A 226 -8.13 -0.17 12.68
C GLY A 226 -7.26 -1.05 11.78
N PHE A 227 -7.06 -2.32 12.14
CA PHE A 227 -6.27 -3.25 11.30
C PHE A 227 -6.95 -3.57 9.97
N GLY A 228 -8.29 -3.55 9.94
CA GLY A 228 -9.09 -3.75 8.73
C GLY A 228 -8.78 -2.76 7.60
N LEU A 229 -8.17 -1.61 7.90
CA LEU A 229 -7.74 -0.63 6.91
C LEU A 229 -6.66 -1.19 5.95
N ILE A 230 -5.84 -2.13 6.42
CA ILE A 230 -4.82 -2.81 5.59
C ILE A 230 -5.48 -3.59 4.45
N ALA A 231 -6.63 -4.23 4.70
CA ALA A 231 -7.34 -4.98 3.67
C ALA A 231 -7.79 -4.09 2.50
N PHE A 232 -8.18 -2.84 2.79
CA PHE A 232 -8.48 -1.87 1.74
C PHE A 232 -7.24 -1.43 0.98
N ALA A 233 -6.13 -1.18 1.71
CA ALA A 233 -4.86 -0.83 1.11
C ALA A 233 -4.35 -1.92 0.14
N SER A 234 -4.64 -3.21 0.39
CA SER A 234 -4.26 -4.30 -0.52
C SER A 234 -5.24 -4.51 -1.68
N LEU A 235 -6.56 -4.36 -1.45
CA LEU A 235 -7.58 -4.73 -2.44
C LEU A 235 -7.73 -3.70 -3.56
N PHE A 236 -7.72 -2.41 -3.23
CA PHE A 236 -7.95 -1.34 -4.20
C PHE A 236 -6.84 -1.15 -5.24
N PRO A 237 -5.55 -1.36 -4.91
CA PRO A 237 -4.49 -1.39 -5.92
C PRO A 237 -4.73 -2.42 -7.02
N ILE A 238 -5.24 -3.61 -6.67
CA ILE A 238 -5.52 -4.66 -7.67
C ILE A 238 -6.53 -4.11 -8.69
N MET A 239 -7.63 -3.51 -8.21
CA MET A 239 -8.65 -2.92 -9.07
C MET A 239 -8.11 -1.77 -9.91
N SER A 240 -7.30 -0.88 -9.31
CA SER A 240 -6.75 0.29 -10.00
C SER A 240 -5.72 -0.08 -11.07
N VAL A 241 -4.85 -1.07 -10.79
CA VAL A 241 -3.87 -1.57 -11.77
C VAL A 241 -4.55 -2.26 -12.94
N MET A 242 -5.58 -3.08 -12.69
CA MET A 242 -6.35 -3.69 -13.78
C MET A 242 -7.04 -2.63 -14.64
N ALA A 243 -7.66 -1.61 -14.02
CA ALA A 243 -8.29 -0.51 -14.74
C ALA A 243 -7.27 0.30 -15.56
N TYR A 244 -6.11 0.62 -14.99
CA TYR A 244 -5.02 1.32 -15.68
C TYR A 244 -4.56 0.56 -16.91
N ALA A 245 -4.41 -0.76 -16.80
CA ALA A 245 -3.93 -1.56 -17.91
C ALA A 245 -4.98 -1.71 -19.03
N GLN A 246 -6.25 -1.94 -18.67
CA GLN A 246 -7.35 -1.96 -19.64
C GLN A 246 -7.44 -0.64 -20.41
N LEU A 247 -7.27 0.49 -19.72
CA LEU A 247 -7.25 1.81 -20.35
C LEU A 247 -6.02 1.99 -21.28
N THR A 248 -4.87 1.45 -20.89
CA THR A 248 -3.63 1.54 -21.67
C THR A 248 -3.71 0.68 -22.94
N GLU A 249 -4.23 -0.54 -22.84
CA GLU A 249 -4.45 -1.44 -23.97
C GLU A 249 -5.48 -0.86 -24.96
N TRP A 250 -6.59 -0.32 -24.45
CA TRP A 250 -7.59 0.34 -25.31
C TRP A 250 -6.99 1.51 -26.11
N ARG A 251 -6.19 2.36 -25.47
CA ARG A 251 -5.47 3.46 -26.13
C ARG A 251 -4.46 2.97 -27.18
N GLN A 252 -3.79 1.85 -26.93
CA GLN A 252 -2.86 1.26 -27.90
C GLN A 252 -3.59 0.73 -29.14
N HIS A 253 -4.73 0.06 -28.96
CA HIS A 253 -5.56 -0.40 -30.07
C HIS A 253 -6.10 0.76 -30.92
N GLU A 254 -6.50 1.88 -30.30
CA GLU A 254 -6.95 3.06 -31.05
C GLU A 254 -5.82 3.70 -31.87
N ARG A 255 -4.62 3.83 -31.29
CA ARG A 255 -3.44 4.35 -32.01
C ARG A 255 -3.04 3.48 -33.20
N GLN A 256 -3.10 2.15 -33.04
CA GLN A 256 -2.81 1.22 -34.14
C GLN A 256 -3.85 1.32 -35.27
N LYS A 257 -5.13 1.51 -34.94
CA LYS A 257 -6.18 1.74 -35.93
C LYS A 257 -5.94 3.03 -36.71
N GLN A 258 -5.64 4.14 -36.03
CA GLN A 258 -5.36 5.43 -36.67
C GLN A 258 -4.13 5.36 -37.59
N ALA A 259 -3.04 4.74 -37.15
CA ALA A 259 -1.85 4.57 -37.98
C ALA A 259 -2.13 3.72 -39.25
N THR A 260 -3.00 2.73 -39.14
CA THR A 260 -3.39 1.88 -40.28
C THR A 260 -4.30 2.63 -41.27
N GLU A 261 -5.11 3.58 -40.79
CA GLU A 261 -5.96 4.45 -41.62
C GLU A 261 -5.16 5.55 -42.32
N GLU A 262 -4.12 6.12 -41.68
CA GLU A 262 -3.23 7.11 -42.31
C GLU A 262 -2.30 6.53 -43.39
N THR A 263 -2.07 5.20 -43.37
CA THR A 263 -1.22 4.52 -44.36
C THR A 263 -2.02 4.01 -45.58
N LYS A 264 -3.35 4.16 -45.58
CA LYS A 264 -4.25 3.79 -46.69
C LYS A 264 -4.66 5.01 -47.51
#